data_AF-A0A3C0ZML0-F1
#
_entry.id   AF-A0A3C0ZML0-F1
#
_cell.length_a   1.000
_cell.length_b   1.000
_cell.length_c   1.000
_cell.angle_alpha   90.00
_cell.angle_beta   90.00
_cell.angle_gamma   90.00
#
_symmetry.space_group_name_H-M   'P 1'
#
loop_
_entity.id
_entity.type
_entity.pdbx_description
1 polymer ?
#
loop_
_entity_poly.entity_id
_entity_poly.type
_entity_poly.pdbx_seq_one_letter_code
_entity_poly.pdbx_strand_id
1 'polypeptide(L)'
;MRELGRSSDQIGEITQVIDDIADQTNLLALNAAIEAARAGEQGRGFAVVADEVRRLAEKTATATKEISDMIKKIQADTGGAVESMDAATRQADEGILLADRAGSSLRQIVEISQQLTDRVNEIASASDQQAASSQLISKNVKAITTVTHETAGGTQQIARTAEDLNRLTVHLQNLVDQFQLTLDTPSPKELEKPVASKPIRTSKGNGTPEKSIH
;
A
#
# COMPACT_ATOMS: atom_id res chain seq x y z
N MET A 1 36.59 -30.59 -2.84
CA MET A 1 36.98 -29.28 -3.41
C MET A 1 38.30 -28.78 -2.83
N ARG A 2 38.34 -27.90 -1.80
CA ARG A 2 39.61 -27.28 -1.33
C ARG A 2 40.68 -28.28 -0.84
N GLU A 3 40.29 -29.40 -0.22
CA GLU A 3 41.23 -30.51 0.07
C GLU A 3 41.70 -31.24 -1.19
N LEU A 4 40.83 -31.38 -2.19
CA LEU A 4 41.13 -32.10 -3.43
C LEU A 4 42.18 -31.33 -4.24
N GLY A 5 42.10 -29.99 -4.27
CA GLY A 5 43.16 -29.11 -4.78
C GLY A 5 44.50 -29.36 -4.09
N ARG A 6 44.54 -29.26 -2.74
CA ARG A 6 45.77 -29.55 -1.98
C ARG A 6 46.35 -30.94 -2.25
N SER A 7 45.51 -31.98 -2.31
CA SER A 7 45.96 -33.32 -2.64
C SER A 7 46.53 -33.41 -4.05
N SER A 8 45.95 -32.71 -5.03
CA SER A 8 46.51 -32.60 -6.39
C SER A 8 47.83 -31.82 -6.40
N ASP A 9 47.97 -30.75 -5.61
CA ASP A 9 49.22 -30.00 -5.47
C ASP A 9 50.35 -30.89 -4.93
N GLN A 10 50.07 -31.66 -3.85
CA GLN A 10 51.02 -32.61 -3.26
C GLN A 10 51.37 -33.76 -4.22
N ILE A 11 50.42 -34.26 -5.01
CA ILE A 11 50.72 -35.26 -6.05
C ILE A 11 51.58 -34.62 -7.15
N GLY A 12 51.36 -33.34 -7.49
CA GLY A 12 52.21 -32.57 -8.40
C GLY A 12 53.67 -32.54 -7.94
N GLU A 13 53.92 -32.15 -6.69
CA GLU A 13 55.26 -32.17 -6.08
C GLU A 13 55.89 -33.58 -6.14
N ILE A 14 55.14 -34.62 -5.80
CA ILE A 14 55.61 -36.02 -5.86
C ILE A 14 55.95 -36.42 -7.31
N THR A 15 55.15 -36.03 -8.31
CA THR A 15 55.45 -36.35 -9.71
C THR A 15 56.73 -35.67 -10.20
N GLN A 16 57.02 -34.44 -9.77
CA GLN A 16 58.29 -33.79 -10.14
C GLN A 16 59.49 -34.57 -9.56
N VAL A 17 59.42 -35.00 -8.29
CA VAL A 17 60.49 -35.80 -7.66
C VAL A 17 60.69 -37.15 -8.38
N ILE A 18 59.63 -37.76 -8.92
CA ILE A 18 59.75 -39.00 -9.70
C ILE A 18 60.41 -38.75 -11.07
N ASP A 19 60.14 -37.61 -11.72
CA ASP A 19 60.76 -37.20 -12.99
C ASP A 19 62.27 -36.96 -12.78
N ASP A 20 62.64 -36.23 -11.73
CA ASP A 20 64.03 -35.98 -11.31
C ASP A 20 64.78 -37.30 -11.01
N ILE A 21 64.12 -38.28 -10.39
CA ILE A 21 64.67 -39.62 -10.13
C ILE A 21 64.84 -40.42 -11.43
N ALA A 22 63.91 -40.31 -12.37
CA ALA A 22 64.01 -40.97 -13.67
C ALA A 22 65.21 -40.43 -14.47
N ASP A 23 65.42 -39.12 -14.53
CA ASP A 23 66.56 -38.51 -15.20
C ASP A 23 67.90 -38.85 -14.52
N GLN A 24 67.96 -38.88 -13.19
CA GLN A 24 69.15 -39.38 -12.47
C GLN A 24 69.43 -40.87 -12.78
N THR A 25 68.39 -41.69 -12.87
CA THR A 25 68.51 -43.12 -13.22
C THR A 25 68.99 -43.31 -14.66
N ASN A 26 68.50 -42.48 -15.59
CA ASN A 26 68.93 -42.45 -16.99
C ASN A 26 70.43 -42.08 -17.12
N LEU A 27 70.88 -41.05 -16.39
CA LEU A 27 72.30 -40.66 -16.32
C LEU A 27 73.19 -41.74 -15.69
N LEU A 28 72.74 -42.39 -14.61
CA LEU A 28 73.45 -43.51 -13.99
C LEU A 28 73.58 -44.70 -14.97
N ALA A 29 72.51 -45.04 -15.68
CA ALA A 29 72.50 -46.09 -16.68
C ALA A 29 73.43 -45.79 -17.87
N LEU A 30 73.44 -44.55 -18.36
CA LEU A 30 74.37 -44.11 -19.41
C LEU A 30 75.84 -44.25 -18.97
N ASN A 31 76.17 -43.81 -17.75
CA ASN A 31 77.51 -43.97 -17.20
C ASN A 31 77.92 -45.45 -17.03
N ALA A 32 76.99 -46.30 -16.61
CA ALA A 32 77.21 -47.74 -16.53
C ALA A 32 77.43 -48.39 -17.91
N ALA A 33 76.70 -47.97 -18.94
CA ALA A 33 76.88 -48.45 -20.31
C ALA A 33 78.26 -48.05 -20.88
N ILE A 34 78.72 -46.83 -20.61
CA ILE A 34 80.05 -46.34 -21.01
C ILE A 34 81.16 -47.19 -20.38
N GLU A 35 81.12 -47.41 -19.06
CA GLU A 35 82.17 -48.16 -18.37
C GLU A 35 82.10 -49.68 -18.68
N ALA A 36 80.91 -50.22 -18.96
CA ALA A 36 80.73 -51.57 -19.47
C ALA A 36 81.35 -51.75 -20.87
N ALA A 37 81.16 -50.78 -21.78
CA ALA A 37 81.84 -50.80 -23.08
C ALA A 37 83.36 -50.71 -22.94
N ARG A 38 83.86 -49.93 -21.97
CA ARG A 38 85.28 -49.78 -21.63
C ARG A 38 85.92 -51.07 -21.09
N ALA A 39 85.14 -51.93 -20.43
CA ALA A 39 85.57 -53.25 -19.97
C ALA A 39 85.57 -54.34 -21.07
N GLY A 40 85.15 -54.01 -22.30
CA GLY A 40 85.18 -54.92 -23.45
C GLY A 40 84.34 -56.19 -23.24
N GLU A 41 84.88 -57.35 -23.63
CA GLU A 41 84.18 -58.64 -23.50
C GLU A 41 83.73 -58.97 -22.07
N GLN A 42 84.44 -58.50 -21.04
CA GLN A 42 84.06 -58.72 -19.64
C GLN A 42 82.87 -57.84 -19.20
N GLY A 43 82.69 -56.67 -19.83
CA GLY A 43 81.57 -55.77 -19.57
C GLY A 43 80.28 -56.11 -20.31
N ARG A 44 80.32 -57.09 -21.23
CA ARG A 44 79.23 -57.37 -22.19
C ARG A 44 77.87 -57.67 -21.54
N GLY A 45 77.86 -58.34 -20.38
CA GLY A 45 76.65 -58.56 -19.59
C GLY A 45 76.13 -57.31 -18.88
N PHE A 46 77.04 -56.47 -18.36
CA PHE A 46 76.67 -55.20 -17.71
C PHE A 46 76.11 -54.18 -18.71
N ALA A 47 76.60 -54.17 -19.96
CA ALA A 47 76.08 -53.28 -21.00
C ALA A 47 74.59 -53.52 -21.29
N VAL A 48 74.18 -54.80 -21.40
CA VAL A 48 72.77 -55.18 -21.62
C VAL A 48 71.87 -54.75 -20.45
N VAL A 49 72.35 -54.90 -19.21
CA VAL A 49 71.62 -54.43 -18.02
C VAL A 49 71.53 -52.90 -18.00
N ALA A 50 72.61 -52.20 -18.35
CA ALA A 50 72.64 -50.74 -18.39
C ALA A 50 71.63 -50.18 -19.41
N ASP A 51 71.59 -50.71 -20.64
CA ASP A 51 70.61 -50.26 -21.64
C ASP A 51 69.15 -50.55 -21.24
N GLU A 52 68.87 -51.68 -20.57
CA GLU A 52 67.51 -51.98 -20.10
C GLU A 52 67.08 -51.06 -18.94
N VAL A 53 68.00 -50.70 -18.03
CA VAL A 53 67.73 -49.68 -16.99
C VAL A 53 67.54 -48.30 -17.62
N ARG A 54 68.33 -47.95 -18.64
CA ARG A 54 68.21 -46.69 -19.40
C ARG A 54 66.85 -46.58 -20.07
N ARG A 55 66.42 -47.64 -20.76
CA ARG A 55 65.11 -47.76 -21.41
C ARG A 55 63.93 -47.73 -20.41
N LEU A 56 64.12 -48.29 -19.21
CA LEU A 56 63.13 -48.23 -18.13
C LEU A 56 63.01 -46.82 -17.55
N ALA A 57 64.12 -46.10 -17.42
CA ALA A 57 64.15 -44.70 -16.97
C ALA A 57 63.46 -43.77 -17.97
N GLU A 58 63.79 -43.86 -19.28
CA GLU A 58 63.12 -43.13 -20.36
C GLU A 58 61.59 -43.34 -20.34
N LYS A 59 61.15 -44.59 -20.13
CA LYS A 59 59.72 -44.92 -20.02
C LYS A 59 59.09 -44.35 -18.74
N THR A 60 59.81 -44.34 -17.62
CA THR A 60 59.33 -43.76 -16.35
C THR A 60 59.14 -42.25 -16.46
N ALA A 61 60.11 -41.52 -17.02
CA ALA A 61 59.99 -40.07 -17.26
C ALA A 61 58.79 -39.75 -18.18
N THR A 62 58.63 -40.51 -19.28
CA THR A 62 57.49 -40.36 -20.20
C THR A 62 56.14 -40.52 -19.48
N ALA A 63 55.97 -41.58 -18.68
CA ALA A 63 54.75 -41.82 -17.93
C ALA A 63 54.52 -40.78 -16.81
N THR A 64 55.60 -40.33 -16.16
CA THR A 64 55.53 -39.31 -15.10
C THR A 64 55.07 -37.97 -15.64
N LYS A 65 55.51 -37.63 -16.86
CA LYS A 65 55.07 -36.43 -17.59
C LYS A 65 53.59 -36.48 -17.97
N GLU A 66 53.11 -37.62 -18.47
CA GLU A 66 51.67 -37.84 -18.73
C GLU A 66 50.83 -37.68 -17.45
N ILE A 67 51.32 -38.19 -16.31
CA ILE A 67 50.66 -38.00 -15.00
C ILE A 67 50.70 -36.52 -14.57
N SER A 68 51.83 -35.84 -14.72
CA SER A 68 51.99 -34.42 -14.39
C SER A 68 50.98 -33.54 -15.16
N ASP A 69 50.77 -33.81 -16.45
CA ASP A 69 49.80 -33.06 -17.27
C ASP A 69 48.35 -33.42 -16.95
N MET A 70 48.05 -34.67 -16.55
CA MET A 70 46.74 -35.02 -15.98
C MET A 70 46.48 -34.30 -14.65
N ILE A 71 47.48 -34.18 -13.76
CA ILE A 71 47.36 -33.49 -12.48
C ILE A 71 47.12 -31.98 -12.68
N LYS A 72 47.86 -31.32 -13.59
CA LYS A 72 47.61 -29.92 -13.97
C LYS A 72 46.18 -29.68 -14.44
N LYS A 73 45.64 -30.61 -15.22
CA LYS A 73 44.23 -30.55 -15.63
C LYS A 73 43.28 -30.70 -14.44
N ILE A 74 43.51 -31.67 -13.55
CA ILE A 74 42.68 -31.86 -12.35
C ILE A 74 42.74 -30.63 -11.42
N GLN A 75 43.89 -29.98 -11.28
CA GLN A 75 44.04 -28.73 -10.54
C GLN A 75 43.20 -27.61 -11.18
N ALA A 76 43.29 -27.42 -12.49
CA ALA A 76 42.51 -26.40 -13.22
C ALA A 76 40.98 -26.65 -13.14
N ASP A 77 40.55 -27.89 -13.41
CA ASP A 77 39.14 -28.29 -13.34
C ASP A 77 38.59 -28.12 -11.90
N THR A 78 39.39 -28.46 -10.87
CA THR A 78 39.04 -28.26 -9.45
C THR A 78 38.98 -26.78 -9.08
N GLY A 79 39.88 -25.94 -9.61
CA GLY A 79 39.91 -24.50 -9.39
C GLY A 79 38.64 -23.81 -9.90
N GLY A 80 38.32 -24.00 -11.18
CA GLY A 80 37.08 -23.45 -11.76
C GLY A 80 35.81 -23.97 -11.10
N ALA A 81 35.82 -25.20 -10.59
CA ALA A 81 34.71 -25.75 -9.81
C ALA A 81 34.59 -25.13 -8.40
N VAL A 82 35.70 -24.74 -7.76
CA VAL A 82 35.68 -23.95 -6.51
C VAL A 82 35.12 -22.55 -6.76
N GLU A 83 35.56 -21.86 -7.82
CA GLU A 83 35.03 -20.53 -8.18
C GLU A 83 33.53 -20.59 -8.48
N SER A 84 33.09 -21.63 -9.19
CA SER A 84 31.67 -21.88 -9.46
C SER A 84 30.85 -22.12 -8.18
N MET A 85 31.40 -22.83 -7.18
CA MET A 85 30.75 -23.00 -5.89
C MET A 85 30.69 -21.69 -5.09
N ASP A 86 31.79 -20.95 -4.97
CA ASP A 86 31.82 -19.68 -4.23
C ASP A 86 30.90 -18.62 -4.89
N ALA A 87 30.72 -18.66 -6.21
CA ALA A 87 29.72 -17.85 -6.93
C ALA A 87 28.28 -18.30 -6.64
N ALA A 88 28.00 -19.60 -6.71
CA ALA A 88 26.67 -20.15 -6.41
C ALA A 88 26.24 -19.90 -4.96
N THR A 89 27.17 -19.94 -4.00
CA THR A 89 26.90 -19.57 -2.59
C THR A 89 26.46 -18.11 -2.48
N ARG A 90 27.16 -17.16 -3.12
CA ARG A 90 26.75 -15.74 -3.12
C ARG A 90 25.36 -15.52 -3.72
N GLN A 91 25.04 -16.22 -4.81
CA GLN A 91 23.71 -16.15 -5.42
C GLN A 91 22.62 -16.75 -4.51
N ALA A 92 22.93 -17.78 -3.72
CA ALA A 92 22.03 -18.32 -2.71
C ALA A 92 21.80 -17.32 -1.57
N ASP A 93 22.85 -16.66 -1.07
CA ASP A 93 22.76 -15.63 -0.02
C ASP A 93 21.93 -14.42 -0.48
N GLU A 94 22.15 -13.94 -1.72
CA GLU A 94 21.32 -12.89 -2.34
C GLU A 94 19.85 -13.35 -2.49
N GLY A 95 19.62 -14.61 -2.89
CA GLY A 95 18.30 -15.21 -2.98
C GLY A 95 17.57 -15.25 -1.63
N ILE A 96 18.28 -15.59 -0.54
CA ILE A 96 17.74 -15.59 0.83
C ILE A 96 17.34 -14.16 1.26
N LEU A 97 18.18 -13.15 0.97
CA LEU A 97 17.89 -11.75 1.27
C LEU A 97 16.68 -11.21 0.49
N LEU A 98 16.51 -11.65 -0.77
CA LEU A 98 15.32 -11.31 -1.56
C LEU A 98 14.05 -12.02 -1.03
N ALA A 99 14.18 -13.28 -0.60
CA ALA A 99 13.07 -14.05 -0.04
C ALA A 99 12.55 -13.48 1.28
N ASP A 100 13.41 -13.05 2.22
CA ASP A 100 12.94 -12.40 3.45
C ASP A 100 12.31 -11.03 3.19
N ARG A 101 12.86 -10.22 2.26
CA ARG A 101 12.21 -8.96 1.85
C ARG A 101 10.80 -9.22 1.32
N ALA A 102 10.62 -10.20 0.44
CA ALA A 102 9.31 -10.60 -0.06
C ALA A 102 8.38 -11.09 1.07
N GLY A 103 8.90 -11.91 2.00
CA GLY A 103 8.18 -12.34 3.19
C GLY A 103 7.76 -11.17 4.08
N SER A 104 8.58 -10.13 4.21
CA SER A 104 8.28 -8.92 4.98
C SER A 104 7.17 -8.10 4.33
N SER A 105 7.23 -7.88 3.01
CA SER A 105 6.15 -7.21 2.27
C SER A 105 4.84 -8.00 2.34
N LEU A 106 4.87 -9.34 2.29
CA LEU A 106 3.67 -10.16 2.46
C LEU A 106 3.08 -10.05 3.88
N ARG A 107 3.92 -9.99 4.93
CA ARG A 107 3.47 -9.73 6.31
C ARG A 107 2.74 -8.37 6.41
N GLN A 108 3.28 -7.33 5.80
CA GLN A 108 2.64 -6.00 5.75
C GLN A 108 1.31 -6.00 4.98
N ILE A 109 1.22 -6.73 3.86
CA ILE A 109 -0.03 -6.87 3.09
C ILE A 109 -1.11 -7.56 3.93
N VAL A 110 -0.77 -8.60 4.70
CA VAL A 110 -1.70 -9.26 5.62
C VAL A 110 -2.18 -8.31 6.72
N GLU A 111 -1.27 -7.55 7.34
CA GLU A 111 -1.62 -6.56 8.37
C GLU A 111 -2.59 -5.48 7.84
N ILE A 112 -2.28 -4.90 6.67
CA ILE A 112 -3.13 -3.89 6.02
C ILE A 112 -4.50 -4.49 5.63
N SER A 113 -4.54 -5.76 5.22
CA SER A 113 -5.79 -6.46 4.88
C SER A 113 -6.69 -6.69 6.11
N GLN A 114 -6.10 -6.97 7.27
CA GLN A 114 -6.84 -7.06 8.53
C GLN A 114 -7.40 -5.69 8.93
N GLN A 115 -6.56 -4.64 8.93
CA GLN A 115 -6.99 -3.27 9.22
C GLN A 115 -8.12 -2.82 8.28
N LEU A 116 -8.07 -3.18 6.98
CA LEU A 116 -9.14 -2.90 6.03
C LEU A 116 -10.45 -3.63 6.39
N THR A 117 -10.37 -4.89 6.82
CA THR A 117 -11.53 -5.67 7.28
C THR A 117 -12.17 -5.00 8.50
N ASP A 118 -11.37 -4.53 9.45
CA ASP A 118 -11.86 -3.84 10.65
C ASP A 118 -12.55 -2.52 10.28
N ARG A 119 -12.00 -1.74 9.35
CA ARG A 119 -12.64 -0.52 8.81
C ARG A 119 -13.94 -0.82 8.05
N VAL A 120 -14.05 -1.93 7.32
CA VAL A 120 -15.31 -2.33 6.66
C VAL A 120 -16.39 -2.64 7.70
N ASN A 121 -16.03 -3.28 8.82
CA ASN A 121 -16.95 -3.54 9.94
C ASN A 121 -17.42 -2.24 10.64
N GLU A 122 -16.51 -1.27 10.84
CA GLU A 122 -16.88 0.07 11.34
C GLU A 122 -17.87 0.78 10.39
N ILE A 123 -17.60 0.75 9.08
CA ILE A 123 -18.46 1.38 8.06
C ILE A 123 -19.85 0.71 8.01
N ALA A 124 -19.93 -0.62 8.14
CA ALA A 124 -21.20 -1.34 8.21
C ALA A 124 -22.02 -0.90 9.44
N SER A 125 -21.41 -0.89 10.63
CA SER A 125 -22.04 -0.46 11.88
C SER A 125 -22.53 1.00 11.81
N ALA A 126 -21.72 1.91 11.25
CA ALA A 126 -22.09 3.30 11.02
C ALA A 126 -23.27 3.43 10.01
N SER A 127 -23.30 2.57 8.99
CA SER A 127 -24.38 2.53 7.99
C SER A 127 -25.71 2.09 8.60
N ASP A 128 -25.70 1.08 9.48
CA ASP A 128 -26.90 0.64 10.22
C ASP A 128 -27.42 1.74 11.15
N GLN A 129 -26.52 2.42 11.88
CA GLN A 129 -26.90 3.56 12.72
C GLN A 129 -27.47 4.73 11.88
N GLN A 130 -26.92 4.99 10.69
CA GLN A 130 -27.42 6.01 9.76
C GLN A 130 -28.79 5.61 9.18
N ALA A 131 -29.01 4.33 8.87
CA ALA A 131 -30.30 3.81 8.40
C ALA A 131 -31.39 3.94 9.48
N ALA A 132 -31.09 3.56 10.73
CA ALA A 132 -31.99 3.76 11.87
C ALA A 132 -32.31 5.24 12.10
N SER A 133 -31.30 6.11 12.02
CA SER A 133 -31.48 7.57 12.11
C SER A 133 -32.38 8.13 11.00
N SER A 134 -32.21 7.64 9.77
CA SER A 134 -33.04 8.02 8.62
C SER A 134 -34.50 7.58 8.79
N GLN A 135 -34.75 6.42 9.39
CA GLN A 135 -36.12 5.99 9.74
C GLN A 135 -36.75 6.89 10.81
N LEU A 136 -35.99 7.34 11.82
CA LEU A 136 -36.47 8.30 12.82
C LEU A 136 -36.79 9.66 12.19
N ILE A 137 -35.94 10.17 11.31
CA ILE A 137 -36.19 11.41 10.54
C ILE A 137 -37.49 11.26 9.71
N SER A 138 -37.68 10.14 9.00
CA SER A 138 -38.90 9.88 8.23
C SER A 138 -40.18 9.86 9.10
N LYS A 139 -40.11 9.28 10.31
CA LYS A 139 -41.22 9.32 11.29
C LYS A 139 -41.51 10.75 11.75
N ASN A 140 -40.48 11.52 12.06
CA ASN A 140 -40.61 12.91 12.53
C ASN A 140 -41.21 13.82 11.44
N VAL A 141 -40.78 13.68 10.17
CA VAL A 141 -41.35 14.43 9.04
C VAL A 141 -42.85 14.11 8.84
N LYS A 142 -43.25 12.84 9.01
CA LYS A 142 -44.67 12.45 8.97
C LYS A 142 -45.47 13.10 10.11
N ALA A 143 -44.94 13.09 11.33
CA ALA A 143 -45.59 13.75 12.48
C ALA A 143 -45.73 15.27 12.28
N ILE A 144 -44.70 15.94 11.75
CA ILE A 144 -44.76 17.37 11.39
C ILE A 144 -45.85 17.62 10.33
N THR A 145 -46.00 16.73 9.35
CA THR A 145 -47.05 16.82 8.32
C THR A 145 -48.46 16.71 8.94
N THR A 146 -48.67 15.78 9.88
CA THR A 146 -49.93 15.64 10.62
C THR A 146 -50.26 16.91 11.42
N VAL A 147 -49.34 17.39 12.25
CA VAL A 147 -49.53 18.62 13.05
C VAL A 147 -49.77 19.85 12.17
N THR A 148 -49.11 19.93 11.00
CA THR A 148 -49.34 21.00 10.02
C THR A 148 -50.78 20.97 9.46
N HIS A 149 -51.30 19.77 9.15
CA HIS A 149 -52.67 19.60 8.67
C HIS A 149 -53.71 19.91 9.76
N GLU A 150 -53.47 19.49 11.01
CA GLU A 150 -54.30 19.83 12.16
C GLU A 150 -54.33 21.35 12.40
N THR A 151 -53.17 22.00 12.34
CA THR A 151 -53.03 23.47 12.48
C THR A 151 -53.77 24.21 11.37
N ALA A 152 -53.70 23.74 10.12
CA ALA A 152 -54.45 24.30 9.00
C ALA A 152 -55.98 24.15 9.20
N GLY A 153 -56.45 22.98 9.66
CA GLY A 153 -57.86 22.75 9.99
C GLY A 153 -58.36 23.65 11.13
N GLY A 154 -57.58 23.77 12.21
CA GLY A 154 -57.87 24.69 13.31
C GLY A 154 -57.94 26.15 12.87
N THR A 155 -57.02 26.57 11.99
CA THR A 155 -57.01 27.92 11.39
C THR A 155 -58.26 28.18 10.55
N GLN A 156 -58.71 27.21 9.74
CA GLN A 156 -59.97 27.31 9.00
C GLN A 156 -61.19 27.39 9.92
N GLN A 157 -61.19 26.68 11.04
CA GLN A 157 -62.29 26.75 12.02
C GLN A 157 -62.33 28.11 12.72
N ILE A 158 -61.17 28.64 13.14
CA ILE A 158 -61.06 30.00 13.71
C ILE A 158 -61.59 31.05 12.73
N ALA A 159 -61.23 30.96 11.44
CA ALA A 159 -61.72 31.88 10.41
C ALA A 159 -63.26 31.84 10.25
N ARG A 160 -63.89 30.66 10.33
CA ARG A 160 -65.36 30.52 10.33
C ARG A 160 -66.00 31.14 11.56
N THR A 161 -65.46 30.87 12.75
CA THR A 161 -65.96 31.44 14.01
C THR A 161 -65.81 32.97 14.04
N ALA A 162 -64.75 33.52 13.45
CA ALA A 162 -64.58 34.97 13.31
C ALA A 162 -65.65 35.60 12.39
N GLU A 163 -65.99 34.94 11.28
CA GLU A 163 -67.05 35.40 10.38
C GLU A 163 -68.44 35.28 11.02
N ASP A 164 -68.75 34.20 11.74
CA ASP A 164 -70.02 34.08 12.46
C ASP A 164 -70.15 35.12 13.60
N LEU A 165 -69.04 35.45 14.28
CA LEU A 165 -69.01 36.51 15.29
C LEU A 165 -69.18 37.91 14.67
N ASN A 166 -68.56 38.16 13.50
CA ASN A 166 -68.77 39.36 12.70
C ASN A 166 -70.25 39.52 12.30
N ARG A 167 -70.86 38.46 11.76
CA ARG A 167 -72.30 38.40 11.41
C ARG A 167 -73.21 38.66 12.62
N LEU A 168 -72.90 38.09 13.79
CA LEU A 168 -73.64 38.34 15.03
C LEU A 168 -73.50 39.80 15.49
N THR A 169 -72.31 40.38 15.39
CA THR A 169 -72.05 41.80 15.74
C THR A 169 -72.87 42.74 14.85
N VAL A 170 -72.89 42.49 13.53
CA VAL A 170 -73.74 43.24 12.59
C VAL A 170 -75.23 43.07 12.89
N HIS A 171 -75.67 41.86 13.27
CA HIS A 171 -77.08 41.64 13.66
C HIS A 171 -77.45 42.42 14.93
N LEU A 172 -76.60 42.42 15.95
CA LEU A 172 -76.82 43.17 17.20
C LEU A 172 -76.85 44.69 16.95
N GLN A 173 -75.97 45.21 16.09
CA GLN A 173 -75.99 46.63 15.68
C GLN A 173 -77.34 47.02 15.07
N ASN A 174 -77.82 46.23 14.09
CA ASN A 174 -79.12 46.47 13.45
C ASN A 174 -80.30 46.46 14.45
N LEU A 175 -80.25 45.64 15.49
CA LEU A 175 -81.29 45.60 16.54
C LEU A 175 -81.23 46.85 17.44
N VAL A 176 -80.04 47.35 17.77
CA VAL A 176 -79.85 48.61 18.53
C VAL A 176 -80.32 49.82 17.72
N ASP A 177 -80.06 49.85 16.41
CA ASP A 177 -80.49 50.95 15.54
C ASP A 177 -82.02 51.01 15.38
N GLN A 178 -82.70 49.85 15.33
CA GLN A 178 -84.17 49.79 15.36
C GLN A 178 -84.77 50.29 16.68
N PHE A 179 -84.09 50.05 17.81
CA PHE A 179 -84.49 50.56 19.13
C PHE A 179 -84.31 52.08 19.26
N GLN A 180 -83.32 52.67 18.57
CA GLN A 180 -83.16 54.13 18.54
C GLN A 180 -84.24 54.80 17.67
N LEU A 181 -84.61 54.19 16.53
CA LEU A 181 -85.67 54.68 15.64
C LEU A 181 -87.08 54.68 16.27
N THR A 182 -87.28 54.02 17.41
CA THR A 182 -88.58 53.97 18.11
C THR A 182 -88.73 55.02 19.22
N LEU A 183 -87.76 55.91 19.42
CA LEU A 183 -87.81 56.99 20.43
C LEU A 183 -88.29 58.35 19.89
N ASP A 184 -88.44 58.52 18.58
CA ASP A 184 -88.94 59.78 17.99
C ASP A 184 -90.46 59.94 18.16
N THR A 185 -90.86 60.95 18.94
CA THR A 185 -92.24 61.44 19.07
C THR A 185 -92.26 62.99 18.95
N PRO A 186 -93.40 63.62 18.62
CA PRO A 186 -93.42 64.65 17.56
C PRO A 186 -93.01 66.09 17.93
N SER A 187 -92.75 66.86 16.88
CA SER A 187 -92.21 68.24 16.86
C SER A 187 -93.11 69.32 17.48
N PRO A 188 -92.48 70.43 17.91
CA PRO A 188 -93.09 71.77 17.79
C PRO A 188 -92.21 72.84 17.10
N LYS A 189 -92.93 73.84 16.61
CA LYS A 189 -92.62 75.00 15.75
C LYS A 189 -91.55 76.04 16.17
N GLU A 190 -90.96 76.65 15.13
CA GLU A 190 -90.68 78.11 14.91
C GLU A 190 -89.56 78.88 15.65
N LEU A 191 -89.00 79.87 14.92
CA LEU A 191 -88.02 80.93 15.30
C LEU A 191 -86.58 80.40 15.60
N GLU A 192 -85.46 81.04 15.21
CA GLU A 192 -85.22 82.31 14.49
C GLU A 192 -83.89 82.25 13.65
N LYS A 193 -83.41 83.37 13.08
CA LYS A 193 -82.21 83.49 12.19
C LYS A 193 -81.31 84.67 12.64
N PRO A 194 -80.08 84.90 12.10
CA PRO A 194 -78.93 84.02 11.81
C PRO A 194 -77.59 84.69 12.29
N VAL A 195 -76.48 84.60 11.51
CA VAL A 195 -75.18 85.36 11.59
C VAL A 195 -74.12 84.83 12.59
N ALA A 196 -72.79 84.76 12.32
CA ALA A 196 -72.00 84.59 11.07
C ALA A 196 -70.50 84.29 11.39
N SER A 197 -69.73 83.89 10.34
CA SER A 197 -68.25 84.07 10.13
C SER A 197 -67.22 83.64 11.21
N LYS A 198 -66.33 82.66 10.98
CA LYS A 198 -65.04 82.71 10.20
C LYS A 198 -63.96 83.70 10.75
N PRO A 199 -62.63 83.49 10.50
CA PRO A 199 -61.86 82.24 10.21
C PRO A 199 -60.36 82.22 10.69
N ILE A 200 -59.61 81.13 10.39
CA ILE A 200 -58.15 81.12 10.06
C ILE A 200 -57.15 81.38 11.25
N ARG A 201 -55.97 80.74 11.40
CA ARG A 201 -54.91 80.44 10.41
C ARG A 201 -53.97 79.24 10.75
N THR A 202 -53.38 78.69 9.68
CA THR A 202 -52.23 77.74 9.50
C THR A 202 -51.06 77.83 10.52
N SER A 203 -50.24 76.79 10.75
CA SER A 203 -49.28 76.26 9.75
C SER A 203 -48.60 74.89 9.99
N LYS A 204 -48.25 74.24 8.86
CA LYS A 204 -47.19 73.24 8.60
C LYS A 204 -45.85 73.60 9.30
N GLY A 205 -44.85 72.75 9.50
CA GLY A 205 -44.51 71.36 9.09
C GLY A 205 -43.11 71.06 9.70
N ASN A 206 -42.26 70.06 9.35
CA ASN A 206 -42.21 68.90 8.44
C ASN A 206 -41.11 67.96 9.06
N GLY A 207 -40.87 66.67 8.79
CA GLY A 207 -41.24 65.70 7.76
C GLY A 207 -39.96 65.06 7.17
N THR A 208 -39.54 63.91 7.72
CA THR A 208 -38.31 63.15 7.37
C THR A 208 -38.61 61.65 7.21
N PRO A 209 -38.07 60.95 6.18
CA PRO A 209 -38.25 59.51 6.01
C PRO A 209 -36.98 58.65 6.26
N GLU A 210 -37.23 57.38 6.62
CA GLU A 210 -36.69 56.11 6.06
C GLU A 210 -35.62 56.15 4.93
N LYS A 211 -34.79 55.11 4.66
CA LYS A 211 -34.57 53.72 5.16
C LYS A 211 -33.11 53.33 4.75
N SER A 212 -32.37 52.33 5.29
CA SER A 212 -32.60 51.25 6.27
C SER A 212 -33.20 49.92 5.77
N ILE A 213 -32.43 49.07 5.06
CA ILE A 213 -32.49 47.58 5.04
C ILE A 213 -31.27 46.99 4.28
N HIS A 214 -31.00 45.69 4.46
CA HIS A 214 -29.97 44.89 3.78
C HIS A 214 -30.18 44.74 2.26
#